data_AF-A0A4R2IL60-F1
#
_entry.id   AF-A0A4R2IL60-F1
#
_cell.length_a   1.000
_cell.length_b   1.000
_cell.length_c   1.000
_cell.angle_alpha   90.00
_cell.angle_beta   90.00
_cell.angle_gamma   90.00
#
_symmetry.space_group_name_H-M   'P 1'
#
loop_
_entity.id
_entity.type
_entity.pdbx_description
1 polymer ?
#
loop_
_entity_poly.entity_id
_entity_poly.type
_entity_poly.pdbx_seq_one_letter_code
_entity_poly.pdbx_strand_id
1 'polypeptide(L)'
;MAALALALALDMLVEVTTEWGLPHRPVVADASYGDATEFRLGLTDGLASVLAGSPTKTAHPAHAVPVTPACRGNGRPPQPRHPYKPIDLQTLVMDAGKAQGRFVVWRHGSKHLPGNPTARMRSQFLDLRVRPANRNIPP
;
A
#
# COMPACT_ATOMS: atom_id res chain seq x y z
N MET A 1 19.07 -9.65 -9.12
CA MET A 1 19.38 -8.23 -9.43
C MET A 1 18.36 -7.27 -8.81
N ALA A 2 17.05 -7.41 -9.06
CA ALA A 2 16.02 -6.53 -8.47
C ALA A 2 16.01 -6.49 -6.92
N ALA A 3 16.20 -7.63 -6.25
CA ALA A 3 16.28 -7.68 -4.78
C ALA A 3 17.44 -6.85 -4.19
N LEU A 4 18.58 -6.76 -4.91
CA LEU A 4 19.73 -5.97 -4.47
C LEU A 4 19.44 -4.46 -4.56
N ALA A 5 18.72 -4.04 -5.60
CA ALA A 5 18.34 -2.64 -5.77
C ALA A 5 17.35 -2.17 -4.69
N LEU A 6 16.39 -3.02 -4.29
CA LEU A 6 15.45 -2.70 -3.22
C LEU A 6 16.12 -2.65 -1.85
N ALA A 7 17.08 -3.54 -1.59
CA ALA A 7 17.88 -3.50 -0.37
C ALA A 7 18.71 -2.22 -0.28
N LEU A 8 19.39 -1.85 -1.37
CA LEU A 8 20.15 -0.60 -1.44
C LEU A 8 19.27 0.63 -1.15
N ALA A 9 18.06 0.68 -1.72
CA ALA A 9 17.14 1.78 -1.47
C ALA A 9 16.73 1.90 0.02
N LEU A 10 16.58 0.78 0.72
CA LEU A 10 16.33 0.78 2.17
C LEU A 10 17.56 1.22 2.95
N ASP A 11 18.75 0.72 2.60
CA ASP A 11 20.02 1.11 3.24
C ASP A 11 20.27 2.61 3.11
N MET A 12 20.00 3.19 1.93
CA MET A 12 20.11 4.63 1.71
C MET A 12 19.14 5.44 2.58
N LEU A 13 17.90 4.94 2.79
CA LEU A 13 16.96 5.61 3.68
C LEU A 13 17.44 5.60 5.13
N VAL A 14 18.02 4.49 5.58
CA VAL A 14 18.64 4.39 6.91
C VAL A 14 19.79 5.38 7.00
N GLU A 15 20.75 5.34 6.07
CA GLU A 15 21.94 6.21 6.05
C GLU A 15 21.58 7.69 6.10
N VAL A 16 20.60 8.13 5.30
CA VAL A 16 20.15 9.53 5.26
C VAL A 16 19.57 9.98 6.61
N THR A 17 18.93 9.08 7.35
CA THR A 17 18.36 9.41 8.67
C THR A 17 19.35 9.27 9.82
N THR A 18 20.28 8.30 9.76
CA THR A 18 21.24 8.03 10.82
C THR A 18 22.53 8.83 10.65
N GLU A 19 23.20 8.66 9.51
CA GLU A 19 24.52 9.24 9.26
C GLU A 19 24.44 10.72 8.90
N TRP A 20 23.45 11.09 8.09
CA TRP A 20 23.28 12.48 7.65
C TRP A 20 22.37 13.29 8.58
N GLY A 21 21.70 12.62 9.53
CA GLY A 21 20.86 13.26 10.55
C GLY A 21 19.64 14.00 9.98
N LEU A 22 19.16 13.64 8.78
CA LEU A 22 17.97 14.25 8.23
C LEU A 22 16.72 13.80 9.00
N PRO A 23 15.73 14.70 9.19
CA PRO A 23 14.51 14.35 9.90
C PRO A 23 13.74 13.25 9.16
N HIS A 24 13.11 12.34 9.90
CA HIS A 24 12.17 11.38 9.33
C HIS A 24 11.05 12.13 8.59
N ARG A 25 11.00 11.97 7.27
CA ARG A 25 9.94 12.47 6.40
C ARG A 25 9.18 11.29 5.80
N PRO A 26 7.91 11.48 5.42
CA PRO A 26 7.17 10.43 4.73
C PRO A 26 7.89 9.98 3.45
N VAL A 27 8.09 8.68 3.30
CA VAL A 27 8.69 8.08 2.10
C VAL A 27 7.63 7.96 1.03
N VAL A 28 7.89 8.51 -0.16
CA VAL A 28 7.01 8.39 -1.33
C VAL A 28 7.76 7.68 -2.44
N ALA A 29 7.17 6.62 -3.00
CA ALA A 29 7.77 5.89 -4.11
C ALA A 29 6.73 5.36 -5.09
N ASP A 30 7.18 5.06 -6.30
CA ASP A 30 6.32 4.58 -7.39
C ASP A 30 5.96 3.08 -7.24
N ALA A 31 5.22 2.58 -8.24
CA ALA A 31 4.71 1.20 -8.24
C ALA A 31 5.81 0.14 -8.32
N SER A 32 6.99 0.44 -8.86
CA SER A 32 8.10 -0.52 -8.88
C SER A 32 8.58 -0.87 -7.46
N TYR A 33 8.49 0.08 -6.53
CA TYR A 33 8.81 -0.10 -5.12
C TYR A 33 7.61 -0.61 -4.32
N GLY A 34 6.44 0.00 -4.48
CA GLY A 34 5.23 -0.42 -3.77
C GLY A 34 4.74 -1.81 -4.19
N ASP A 35 5.09 -2.25 -5.40
CA ASP A 35 4.75 -3.59 -5.84
C ASP A 35 5.63 -4.69 -5.21
N ALA A 36 6.82 -4.34 -4.74
CA ALA A 36 7.70 -5.27 -4.02
C ALA A 36 7.21 -5.53 -2.59
N THR A 37 7.21 -6.79 -2.16
CA THR A 37 6.82 -7.16 -0.79
C THR A 37 7.94 -6.87 0.19
N GLU A 38 9.16 -7.19 -0.21
CA GLU A 38 10.39 -7.02 0.55
C GLU A 38 10.61 -5.54 0.89
N PHE A 39 10.41 -4.64 -0.08
CA PHE A 39 10.55 -3.20 0.15
C PHE A 39 9.50 -2.66 1.11
N ARG A 40 8.23 -3.06 0.97
CA ARG A 40 7.16 -2.68 1.89
C ARG A 40 7.40 -3.16 3.32
N LEU A 41 7.93 -4.38 3.47
CA LEU A 41 8.28 -4.93 4.78
C LEU A 41 9.51 -4.23 5.37
N GLY A 42 10.49 -3.82 4.56
CA GLY A 42 11.64 -3.07 5.04
C GLY A 42 11.30 -1.65 5.54
N LEU A 43 10.16 -1.09 5.14
CA LEU A 43 9.71 0.24 5.58
C LEU A 43 8.98 0.24 6.93
N THR A 44 8.67 -0.91 7.52
CA THR A 44 7.80 -0.98 8.72
C THR A 44 8.45 -0.45 10.01
N ASP A 45 9.73 -0.08 9.99
CA ASP A 45 10.52 0.36 11.15
C ASP A 45 10.27 1.84 11.55
N GLY A 46 9.02 2.30 11.47
CA GLY A 46 8.61 3.64 11.97
C GLY A 46 8.58 4.76 10.93
N LEU A 47 8.77 4.44 9.64
CA LEU A 47 8.65 5.41 8.56
C LEU A 47 7.22 5.48 8.02
N ALA A 48 6.59 6.66 8.11
CA ALA A 48 5.37 6.93 7.36
C ALA A 48 5.66 6.79 5.86
N SER A 49 4.86 6.02 5.11
CA SER A 49 5.11 5.78 3.69
C SER A 49 3.83 5.84 2.86
N VAL A 50 3.96 6.34 1.63
CA VAL A 50 2.93 6.35 0.59
C VAL A 50 3.54 5.78 -0.68
N LEU A 51 3.14 4.57 -1.02
CA LEU A 51 3.69 3.85 -2.17
C LEU A 51 2.61 3.71 -3.22
N ALA A 52 2.92 4.09 -4.45
CA ALA A 52 2.05 3.70 -5.56
C ALA A 52 2.09 2.17 -5.73
N GLY A 53 1.02 1.60 -6.25
CA GLY A 53 0.94 0.16 -6.49
C GLY A 53 0.01 -0.14 -7.65
N SER A 54 0.16 -1.33 -8.22
CA SER A 54 -0.71 -1.75 -9.31
C SER A 54 -2.15 -1.95 -8.83
N PRO A 55 -3.17 -1.48 -9.58
CA PRO A 55 -4.58 -1.73 -9.27
C PRO A 55 -4.94 -3.22 -9.24
N THR A 56 -4.19 -4.07 -9.97
CA THR A 56 -4.41 -5.52 -10.04
C THR A 56 -3.83 -6.28 -8.86
N LYS A 57 -3.08 -5.60 -7.97
CA LYS A 57 -2.66 -6.22 -6.71
C LYS A 57 -3.88 -6.63 -5.90
N THR A 58 -3.74 -7.75 -5.20
CA THR A 58 -4.83 -8.30 -4.41
C THR A 58 -4.59 -8.08 -2.93
N ALA A 59 -5.69 -7.86 -2.21
CA ALA A 59 -5.72 -7.67 -0.77
C ALA A 59 -6.97 -8.33 -0.19
N HIS A 60 -6.89 -8.65 1.09
CA HIS A 60 -8.04 -8.99 1.90
C HIS A 60 -8.58 -7.72 2.60
N PRO A 61 -9.87 -7.67 2.93
CA PRO A 61 -10.41 -6.63 3.81
C PRO A 61 -9.61 -6.51 5.11
N ALA A 62 -9.53 -5.31 5.72
CA ALA A 62 -8.74 -5.11 6.95
C ALA A 62 -9.07 -6.08 8.09
N HIS A 63 -10.34 -6.46 8.21
CA HIS A 63 -10.84 -7.35 9.26
C HIS A 63 -10.61 -8.84 8.96
N ALA A 64 -10.08 -9.20 7.79
CA ALA A 64 -9.76 -10.59 7.47
C ALA A 64 -8.66 -11.11 8.40
N VAL A 65 -8.88 -12.28 8.98
CA VAL A 65 -7.92 -12.96 9.87
C VAL A 65 -7.56 -14.31 9.26
N PRO A 66 -6.27 -14.70 9.21
CA PRO A 66 -5.89 -16.06 8.84
C PRO A 66 -6.52 -17.09 9.79
N VAL A 67 -7.06 -18.16 9.23
CA VAL A 67 -7.63 -19.27 10.01
C VAL A 67 -6.75 -20.49 9.81
N THR A 68 -6.41 -21.18 10.91
CA THR A 68 -5.72 -22.46 10.88
C THR A 68 -6.77 -23.58 10.78
N PRO A 69 -6.79 -24.36 9.69
CA PRO A 69 -7.68 -25.51 9.58
C PRO A 69 -7.48 -26.53 10.71
N ALA A 70 -8.52 -27.24 11.10
CA ALA A 70 -8.40 -28.35 12.05
C ALA A 70 -7.45 -29.43 11.51
N CYS A 71 -6.50 -29.86 12.33
CA CYS A 71 -5.59 -30.94 11.99
C CYS A 71 -6.36 -32.27 11.93
N ARG A 72 -6.35 -32.95 10.78
CA ARG A 72 -7.07 -34.22 10.56
C ARG A 72 -6.10 -35.41 10.45
N GLY A 73 -5.21 -35.57 11.42
CA GLY A 73 -4.36 -36.78 11.56
C GLY A 73 -2.86 -36.55 11.38
N ASN A 74 -2.13 -37.61 11.03
CA ASN A 74 -0.67 -37.65 10.94
C ASN A 74 -0.19 -37.08 9.59
N GLY A 75 -0.10 -35.75 9.50
CA GLY A 75 0.46 -35.03 8.37
C GLY A 75 1.13 -33.73 8.82
N ARG A 76 1.69 -32.98 7.86
CA ARG A 76 2.26 -31.65 8.14
C ARG A 76 1.19 -30.77 8.83
N PRO A 77 1.49 -30.16 10.00
CA PRO A 77 0.54 -29.30 10.68
C PRO A 77 0.01 -28.21 9.75
N PRO A 78 -1.32 -28.02 9.69
CA PRO A 78 -1.92 -27.01 8.83
C PRO A 78 -1.42 -25.63 9.26
N GLN A 79 -1.11 -24.79 8.27
CA GLN A 79 -0.65 -23.42 8.50
C GLN A 79 -1.83 -22.44 8.42
N PRO A 80 -1.79 -21.31 9.16
CA PRO A 80 -2.78 -20.25 9.04
C PRO A 80 -2.89 -19.75 7.59
N ARG A 81 -4.11 -19.61 7.09
CA ARG A 81 -4.37 -19.02 5.76
C ARG A 81 -5.67 -18.23 5.75
N HIS A 82 -5.74 -17.20 4.91
CA HIS A 82 -7.01 -16.48 4.71
C HIS A 82 -8.01 -17.42 4.01
N PRO A 83 -9.23 -17.59 4.57
CA PRO A 83 -10.20 -18.55 4.03
C PRO A 83 -10.86 -18.08 2.73
N TYR A 84 -10.94 -16.77 2.52
CA TYR A 84 -11.56 -16.16 1.34
C TYR A 84 -10.50 -15.72 0.32
N LYS A 85 -10.84 -15.81 -0.97
CA LYS A 85 -9.99 -15.32 -2.06
C LYS A 85 -9.74 -13.82 -1.88
N PRO A 86 -8.51 -13.33 -2.08
CA PRO A 86 -8.26 -11.90 -2.06
C PRO A 86 -8.90 -11.21 -3.28
N ILE A 87 -9.22 -9.93 -3.11
CA ILE A 87 -9.88 -9.08 -4.12
C ILE A 87 -8.85 -8.07 -4.62
N ASP A 88 -8.88 -7.71 -5.90
CA ASP A 88 -7.98 -6.68 -6.41
C ASP A 88 -8.30 -5.27 -5.86
N LEU A 89 -7.29 -4.41 -5.77
CA LEU A 89 -7.41 -3.08 -5.18
C LEU A 89 -8.41 -2.20 -5.94
N GLN A 90 -8.47 -2.33 -7.27
CA GLN A 90 -9.43 -1.59 -8.07
C GLN A 90 -10.86 -1.97 -7.69
N THR A 91 -11.18 -3.27 -7.65
CA THR A 91 -12.49 -3.74 -7.23
C THR A 91 -12.84 -3.26 -5.81
N LEU A 92 -11.90 -3.32 -4.86
CA LEU A 92 -12.12 -2.81 -3.50
C LEU A 92 -12.48 -1.31 -3.47
N VAL A 93 -11.82 -0.50 -4.29
CA VAL A 93 -12.12 0.94 -4.41
C VAL A 93 -13.51 1.17 -5.04
N MET A 94 -13.85 0.39 -6.07
CA MET A 94 -15.14 0.50 -6.75
C MET A 94 -16.30 0.07 -5.85
N ASP A 95 -16.12 -0.99 -5.07
CA ASP A 95 -17.11 -1.52 -4.12
C ASP A 95 -17.37 -0.57 -2.95
N ALA A 96 -16.33 0.10 -2.44
CA ALA A 96 -16.49 1.12 -1.41
C ALA A 96 -17.33 2.31 -1.90
N GLY A 97 -17.30 2.57 -3.21
CA GLY A 97 -18.16 3.51 -3.89
C GLY A 97 -17.67 4.96 -3.82
N LYS A 98 -18.03 5.72 -4.85
CA LYS A 98 -17.62 7.12 -5.01
C LYS A 98 -18.04 8.03 -3.85
N ALA A 99 -19.14 7.70 -3.17
CA ALA A 99 -19.67 8.51 -2.06
C ALA A 99 -18.73 8.57 -0.84
N GLN A 100 -17.85 7.59 -0.67
CA GLN A 100 -16.88 7.57 0.43
C GLN A 100 -15.60 8.35 0.13
N GLY A 101 -15.38 8.71 -1.15
CA GLY A 101 -14.21 9.46 -1.56
C GLY A 101 -14.33 10.95 -1.22
N ARG A 102 -13.22 11.57 -0.80
CA ARG A 102 -13.13 13.01 -0.52
C ARG A 102 -12.39 13.73 -1.64
N PHE A 103 -12.88 14.90 -2.02
CA PHE A 103 -12.16 15.77 -2.93
C PHE A 103 -11.01 16.47 -2.20
N VAL A 104 -9.81 16.33 -2.73
CA VAL A 104 -8.62 17.05 -2.29
C VAL A 104 -8.26 18.05 -3.38
N VAL A 105 -8.20 19.32 -3.01
CA VAL A 105 -7.69 20.40 -3.87
C VAL A 105 -6.22 20.60 -3.51
N TRP A 106 -5.32 20.49 -4.48
CA TRP A 106 -3.90 20.75 -4.21
C TRP A 106 -3.51 22.19 -4.54
N ARG A 107 -4.03 22.77 -5.62
CA ARG A 107 -3.79 24.18 -5.97
C ARG A 107 -4.88 24.78 -6.84
N HIS A 108 -4.85 26.10 -6.96
CA HIS A 108 -5.57 26.84 -7.99
C HIS A 108 -4.60 27.11 -9.14
N GLY A 109 -4.95 26.68 -10.34
CA GLY A 109 -4.18 26.95 -11.56
C GLY A 109 -4.51 28.32 -12.15
N SER A 110 -3.91 28.63 -13.29
CA SER A 110 -4.20 29.86 -14.06
C SER A 110 -5.23 29.67 -15.18
N LYS A 111 -5.63 28.42 -15.48
CA LYS A 111 -6.59 28.11 -16.54
C LYS A 111 -8.02 28.14 -16.01
N HIS A 112 -8.65 29.30 -16.10
CA HIS A 112 -10.07 29.48 -15.80
C HIS A 112 -10.91 28.99 -16.98
N LEU A 113 -11.86 28.09 -16.71
CA LEU A 113 -12.79 27.55 -17.70
C LEU A 113 -14.22 27.83 -17.24
N PRO A 114 -15.22 27.90 -18.14
CA PRO A 114 -16.62 28.07 -17.74
C PRO A 114 -17.08 27.03 -16.69
N GLY A 115 -16.62 25.78 -16.81
CA GLY A 115 -16.88 24.71 -15.83
C GLY A 115 -15.92 24.66 -14.64
N ASN A 116 -14.90 25.52 -14.58
CA ASN A 116 -13.95 25.63 -13.47
C ASN A 116 -13.48 27.09 -13.33
N PRO A 117 -14.37 28.01 -12.90
CA PRO A 117 -14.09 29.44 -12.88
C PRO A 117 -13.07 29.82 -11.83
N THR A 118 -12.78 28.95 -10.86
CA THR A 118 -11.73 29.14 -9.85
C THR A 118 -10.42 28.45 -10.24
N ALA A 119 -10.35 27.79 -11.40
CA ALA A 119 -9.21 26.98 -11.83
C ALA A 119 -8.75 25.97 -10.75
N ARG A 120 -9.68 25.40 -9.97
CA ARG A 120 -9.38 24.46 -8.89
C ARG A 120 -8.87 23.16 -9.48
N MET A 121 -7.65 22.77 -9.10
CA MET A 121 -7.08 21.47 -9.43
C MET A 121 -7.34 20.53 -8.26
N ARG A 122 -8.23 19.56 -8.47
CA ARG A 122 -8.66 18.61 -7.45
C ARG A 122 -8.80 17.21 -8.01
N SER A 123 -8.60 16.23 -7.16
CA SER A 123 -8.95 14.84 -7.43
C SER A 123 -9.73 14.26 -6.25
N GLN A 124 -10.37 13.12 -6.46
CA GLN A 124 -11.07 12.39 -5.42
C GLN A 124 -10.17 11.27 -4.91
N PHE A 125 -10.04 11.16 -3.59
CA PHE A 125 -9.25 10.13 -2.92
C PHE A 125 -10.13 9.37 -1.94
N LEU A 126 -9.84 8.08 -1.77
CA LEU A 126 -10.48 7.19 -0.82
C LEU A 126 -9.41 6.57 0.06
N ASP A 127 -9.69 6.45 1.35
CA ASP A 127 -8.84 5.74 2.30
C ASP A 127 -9.51 4.42 2.66
N LEU A 128 -8.81 3.31 2.42
CA LEU A 128 -9.26 1.96 2.73
C LEU A 128 -8.16 1.22 3.47
N ARG A 129 -8.50 0.72 4.66
CA ARG A 129 -7.63 -0.22 5.36
C ARG A 129 -7.78 -1.61 4.75
N VAL A 130 -6.66 -2.22 4.36
CA VAL A 130 -6.61 -3.54 3.72
C VAL A 130 -5.45 -4.37 4.28
N ARG A 131 -5.47 -5.67 4.03
CA ARG A 131 -4.36 -6.60 4.27
C ARG A 131 -3.82 -7.11 2.93
N PRO A 132 -2.60 -6.74 2.52
CA PRO A 132 -2.04 -7.22 1.26
C PRO A 132 -2.03 -8.74 1.19
N ALA A 133 -2.47 -9.32 0.07
CA ALA A 133 -2.49 -10.76 -0.14
C ALA A 133 -1.11 -11.23 -0.62
N ASN A 134 -0.12 -11.13 0.25
CA ASN A 134 1.23 -11.58 -0.03
C ASN A 134 1.31 -13.11 0.11
N ARG A 135 2.15 -13.75 -0.72
CA ARG A 135 2.45 -15.19 -0.60
C ARG A 135 3.14 -15.52 0.73
N ASN A 136 3.95 -14.59 1.22
CA ASN A 136 4.58 -14.64 2.54
C ASN A 136 3.74 -13.79 3.50
N ILE A 137 3.06 -14.45 4.42
CA ILE A 137 2.38 -13.80 5.54
C ILE A 137 3.44 -13.70 6.64
N PRO A 138 3.93 -12.50 7.00
CA PRO A 138 4.74 -12.35 8.21
C PRO A 138 3.94 -12.87 9.41
N PRO A 139 4.58 -13.51 10.40
CA PRO A 139 3.90 -14.06 11.57
C PRO A 139 3.03 -13.02 12.30
#